data_AF-A0A2A2ZLM0-F1
#
_entry.id   AF-A0A2A2ZLM0-F1
#
_cell.length_a   1.000
_cell.length_b   1.000
_cell.length_c   1.000
_cell.angle_alpha   90.00
_cell.angle_beta   90.00
_cell.angle_gamma   90.00
#
_symmetry.space_group_name_H-M   'P 1'
#
loop_
_entity.id
_entity.type
_entity.pdbx_description
1 polymer ?
#
loop_
_entity_poly.entity_id
_entity_poly.type
_entity_poly.pdbx_seq_one_letter_code
_entity_poly.pdbx_strand_id
1 'polypeptide(L)'
;MTTVALTDRRHIDYLPDYCPRCNPLGDQADRPVRLAALTEPTSVTWPGGSRVTCTYACGRCGHQWARTDLWDAASAGFDRKQRTAA
;
A
#
# COMPACT_ATOMS: atom_id res chain seq x y z
N MET A 1 -6.28 -8.53 -16.92
CA MET A 1 -5.32 -7.85 -16.04
C MET A 1 -5.92 -6.49 -15.72
N THR A 2 -6.41 -6.27 -14.49
CA THR A 2 -7.17 -5.06 -14.16
C THR A 2 -6.24 -4.09 -13.45
N THR A 3 -5.73 -3.10 -14.19
CA THR A 3 -4.97 -1.99 -13.61
C THR A 3 -5.97 -0.92 -13.19
N VAL A 4 -6.14 -0.73 -11.88
CA VAL A 4 -6.98 0.36 -11.36
C VAL A 4 -6.14 1.64 -11.36
N ALA A 5 -6.35 2.50 -12.36
CA ALA A 5 -5.70 3.80 -12.44
C ALA A 5 -6.37 4.79 -11.48
N LEU A 6 -5.67 5.12 -10.38
CA LEU A 6 -5.61 6.36 -9.56
C LEU A 6 -6.81 7.32 -9.49
N THR A 7 -8.06 6.85 -9.68
CA THR A 7 -9.26 7.71 -9.52
C THR A 7 -10.05 7.35 -8.26
N ASP A 8 -9.89 6.13 -7.73
CA ASP A 8 -10.48 5.71 -6.47
C ASP A 8 -9.51 5.94 -5.29
N ARG A 9 -9.34 7.21 -4.91
CA ARG A 9 -8.47 7.61 -3.78
C ARG A 9 -8.89 6.96 -2.45
N ARG A 10 -10.18 6.62 -2.28
CA ARG A 10 -10.74 6.17 -1.00
C ARG A 10 -10.22 4.80 -0.54
N HIS A 11 -9.74 3.97 -1.48
CA HIS A 11 -9.21 2.63 -1.17
C HIS A 11 -7.70 2.62 -0.89
N ILE A 12 -6.97 3.70 -1.23
CA ILE A 12 -5.51 3.77 -1.11
C ILE A 12 -5.07 4.19 0.29
N ASP A 13 -5.89 5.01 0.97
CA ASP A 13 -5.62 5.60 2.29
C ASP A 13 -5.38 4.57 3.42
N TYR A 14 -5.56 3.27 3.15
CA TYR A 14 -5.39 2.17 4.13
C TYR A 14 -4.19 1.26 3.84
N LEU A 15 -3.37 1.54 2.82
CA LEU A 15 -2.25 0.68 2.43
C LEU A 15 -0.84 1.31 2.56
N PRO A 16 -0.55 2.19 3.55
CA PRO A 16 0.75 2.85 3.62
C PRO A 16 1.86 1.90 4.10
N ASP A 17 3.05 2.03 3.52
CA ASP A 17 4.25 1.33 3.96
C ASP A 17 5.34 2.33 4.39
N TYR A 18 6.22 1.93 5.29
CA TYR A 18 7.35 2.77 5.67
C TYR A 18 8.48 2.63 4.65
N CYS A 19 9.04 3.74 4.19
CA CYS A 19 10.18 3.72 3.29
C CYS A 19 11.37 2.99 3.95
N PRO A 20 11.88 1.89 3.38
CA PRO A 20 12.94 1.08 3.99
C PRO A 20 14.29 1.81 4.06
N ARG A 21 14.46 2.89 3.29
CA ARG A 21 15.66 3.75 3.36
C ARG A 21 15.56 4.83 4.44
N CYS A 22 14.39 5.42 4.62
CA CYS A 22 14.19 6.46 5.65
C CYS A 22 13.94 5.85 7.03
N ASN A 23 13.42 4.63 7.07
CA ASN A 23 13.07 3.91 8.29
C ASN A 23 13.48 2.42 8.18
N PRO A 24 14.80 2.11 8.19
CA PRO A 24 15.29 0.75 8.02
C PRO A 24 14.94 -0.18 9.20
N LEU A 25 14.72 0.40 10.38
CA LEU A 25 14.34 -0.34 11.59
C LEU A 25 12.83 -0.58 11.72
N GLY A 26 12.03 -0.09 10.75
CA GLY A 26 10.58 -0.27 10.75
C GLY A 26 9.91 0.39 11.95
N ASP A 27 9.17 -0.38 12.74
CA ASP A 27 8.40 0.14 13.86
C ASP A 27 9.25 0.63 15.04
N GLN A 28 10.54 0.27 15.07
CA GLN A 28 11.50 0.61 16.13
C GLN A 28 12.13 2.01 15.99
N ALA A 29 11.89 2.75 14.89
CA ALA A 29 12.41 4.10 14.76
C ALA A 29 11.61 5.13 15.57
N ASP A 30 12.27 6.22 15.95
CA ASP A 30 11.64 7.34 16.63
C ASP A 30 10.40 7.84 15.85
N ARG A 31 9.37 8.24 16.60
CA ARG A 31 8.07 8.64 16.04
C ARG A 31 8.18 9.65 14.87
N PRO A 32 9.03 10.70 14.91
CA PRO A 32 9.19 11.62 13.78
C PRO A 32 9.71 10.94 12.52
N VAL A 33 10.65 9.99 12.66
CA VAL A 33 11.22 9.24 11.53
C VAL A 33 10.15 8.33 10.92
N ARG A 34 9.34 7.67 11.76
CA ARG A 34 8.23 6.84 11.30
C ARG A 34 7.22 7.64 10.48
N LEU A 35 6.75 8.77 11.01
CA LEU A 35 5.78 9.62 10.32
C LEU A 35 6.34 10.16 9.00
N ALA A 36 7.61 10.55 8.96
CA ALA A 36 8.25 11.05 7.75
C ALA A 36 8.56 9.97 6.70
N ALA A 37 8.60 8.70 7.11
CA ALA A 37 8.83 7.57 6.21
C ALA A 37 7.54 6.89 5.75
N LEU A 38 6.41 7.14 6.41
CA LEU A 38 5.11 6.60 6.04
C LEU A 38 4.72 7.10 4.65
N THR A 39 4.55 6.17 3.71
CA THR A 39 4.39 6.47 2.29
C THR A 39 3.16 5.75 1.75
N GLU A 40 2.25 6.53 1.15
CA GLU A 40 1.11 6.00 0.42
C GLU A 40 1.56 5.33 -0.89
N PRO A 41 0.89 4.25 -1.35
CA PRO A 41 1.23 3.64 -2.61
C PRO A 41 0.83 4.53 -3.79
N THR A 42 1.71 4.60 -4.78
CA THR A 42 1.47 5.29 -6.05
C THR A 42 0.64 4.45 -7.02
N SER A 43 0.61 3.13 -6.84
CA SER A 43 -0.24 2.24 -7.62
C SER A 43 -0.49 0.94 -6.88
N VAL A 44 -1.69 0.39 -7.07
CA VAL A 44 -2.08 -0.92 -6.53
C VAL A 44 -2.56 -1.79 -7.69
N THR A 45 -1.95 -2.96 -7.85
CA THR A 45 -2.29 -3.92 -8.90
C THR A 45 -2.68 -5.25 -8.27
N TRP A 46 -3.77 -5.82 -8.76
CA TRP A 46 -4.22 -7.14 -8.35
C TRP A 46 -4.35 -8.07 -9.56
N PRO A 47 -3.46 -9.07 -9.71
CA PRO A 47 -3.53 -10.03 -10.81
C PRO A 47 -4.60 -11.12 -10.62
N GLY A 48 -5.28 -11.14 -9.47
CA GLY A 48 -6.12 -12.25 -9.01
C GLY A 48 -5.40 -13.08 -7.94
N GLY A 49 -6.15 -13.60 -6.97
CA GLY A 49 -5.61 -14.34 -5.81
C GLY A 49 -5.68 -13.56 -4.51
N SER A 50 -4.95 -14.01 -3.48
CA SER A 50 -5.04 -13.46 -2.12
C SER A 50 -4.18 -12.22 -1.87
N ARG A 51 -3.23 -11.88 -2.75
CA ARG A 51 -2.24 -10.81 -2.53
C ARG A 51 -2.32 -9.73 -3.59
N VAL A 52 -1.99 -8.50 -3.20
CA VAL A 52 -1.87 -7.36 -4.11
C VAL A 52 -0.43 -6.90 -4.21
N THR A 53 -0.11 -6.28 -5.34
CA THR A 53 1.17 -5.60 -5.54
C THR A 53 0.95 -4.11 -5.37
N CYS A 54 1.58 -3.52 -4.35
CA CYS A 54 1.60 -2.08 -4.14
C CYS A 54 2.98 -1.53 -4.53
N THR A 55 3.00 -0.43 -5.26
CA THR A 55 4.22 0.32 -5.57
C THR A 55 4.19 1.64 -4.82
N TYR A 56 5.34 2.06 -4.30
CA TYR A 56 5.50 3.25 -3.47
C TYR A 56 6.62 4.12 -4.00
N ALA A 57 6.52 5.42 -3.75
CA ALA A 57 7.57 6.39 -3.98
C ALA A 57 7.69 7.33 -2.77
N CYS A 58 8.82 7.27 -2.07
CA CYS A 58 9.03 8.09 -0.88
C CYS A 58 9.18 9.56 -1.26
N GLY A 59 8.26 10.41 -0.80
CA GLY A 59 8.34 11.85 -1.02
C GLY A 59 9.54 12.53 -0.36
N ARG A 60 10.20 11.86 0.60
CA ARG A 60 11.36 12.40 1.33
C ARG A 60 12.70 12.11 0.64
N CYS A 61 12.94 10.86 0.24
CA CYS A 61 14.23 10.45 -0.32
C CYS A 61 14.17 10.01 -1.79
N GLY A 62 12.98 9.98 -2.40
CA GLY A 62 12.78 9.55 -3.78
C GLY A 62 12.92 8.04 -4.02
N HIS A 63 13.16 7.25 -2.97
CA HIS A 63 13.25 5.80 -3.10
C HIS A 63 11.92 5.21 -3.57
N GLN A 64 11.98 4.34 -4.58
CA GLN A 64 10.84 3.59 -5.09
C GLN A 64 10.99 2.12 -4.72
N TRP A 65 9.90 1.49 -4.31
CA TRP A 65 9.86 0.07 -4.00
C TRP A 65 8.48 -0.52 -4.26
N ALA A 66 8.41 -1.84 -4.33
CA ALA A 66 7.17 -2.57 -4.46
C ALA A 66 7.04 -3.61 -3.34
N ARG A 67 5.82 -3.86 -2.89
CA ARG A 67 5.46 -4.90 -1.92
C ARG A 67 4.37 -5.78 -2.51
N THR A 68 4.63 -7.07 -2.54
CA THR A 68 3.69 -8.11 -2.99
C THR A 68 3.19 -8.98 -1.83
N ASP A 69 3.80 -8.80 -0.67
CA ASP A 69 3.69 -9.63 0.53
C ASP A 69 2.96 -8.92 1.69
N LEU A 70 2.91 -7.59 1.65
CA LEU A 70 2.43 -6.78 2.76
C LEU A 70 0.89 -6.79 2.86
N TRP A 71 0.21 -6.68 1.72
CA TRP A 71 -1.23 -6.48 1.67
C TRP A 71 -1.93 -7.65 0.97
N ASP A 72 -3.06 -8.05 1.53
CA ASP A 72 -3.96 -8.99 0.87
C ASP A 72 -5.03 -8.26 0.03
N ALA A 73 -5.67 -9.02 -0.85
CA ALA A 73 -6.73 -8.52 -1.71
C ALA A 73 -7.92 -7.97 -0.91
N ALA A 74 -8.19 -8.50 0.28
CA ALA A 74 -9.28 -8.04 1.13
C ALA A 74 -9.01 -6.65 1.72
N SER A 75 -7.82 -6.43 2.27
CA SER A 75 -7.37 -5.16 2.84
C SER A 75 -7.31 -4.06 1.79
N ALA A 76 -6.99 -4.42 0.54
CA ALA A 76 -7.02 -3.51 -0.60
C ALA A 76 -8.41 -3.35 -1.24
N GLY A 77 -9.45 -3.98 -0.67
CA GLY A 77 -10.84 -3.86 -1.13
C GLY A 77 -11.15 -4.57 -2.45
N PHE A 78 -10.28 -5.48 -2.88
CA PHE A 78 -10.51 -6.36 -4.03
C PHE A 78 -11.31 -7.62 -3.67
N ASP A 79 -11.33 -8.04 -2.41
CA ASP A 79 -12.26 -9.08 -1.94
C ASP A 79 -13.68 -8.50 -1.81
N ARG A 80 -14.41 -8.46 -2.92
CA ARG A 80 -15.85 -8.28 -2.89
C ARG A 80 -16.49 -9.59 -2.43
N LYS A 81 -16.46 -9.87 -1.12
CA LYS A 81 -17.60 -10.59 -0.54
C LYS A 81 -18.81 -9.71 -0.82
N GLN A 82 -19.61 -10.12 -1.79
CA GLN A 82 -20.89 -9.50 -2.08
C GLN A 82 -21.61 -9.33 -0.75
N ARG A 83 -21.81 -8.08 -0.32
CA ARG A 83 -22.88 -7.79 0.63
C ARG A 83 -24.16 -8.15 -0.11
N THR A 84 -24.61 -9.39 0.04
CA THR A 84 -26.00 -9.74 -0.18
C THR A 84 -26.76 -8.89 0.81
N ALA A 85 -27.41 -7.83 0.32
CA ALA A 85 -28.47 -7.19 1.06
C ALA A 85 -29.52 -8.27 1.33
N ALA A 86 -29.69 -8.61 2.60
CA ALA A 86 -30.81 -9.40 3.10
C ALA A 86 -31.67 -8.46 3.95
#